data_AF-A0A2T0X6M3-F1
#
_entry.id   AF-A0A2T0X6M3-F1
#
_cell.length_a   1.000
_cell.length_b   1.000
_cell.length_c   1.000
_cell.angle_alpha   90.00
_cell.angle_beta   90.00
_cell.angle_gamma   90.00
#
_symmetry.space_group_name_H-M   'P 1'
#
loop_
_entity.id
_entity.type
_entity.pdbx_description
1 polymer ?
#
loop_
_entity_poly.entity_id
_entity_poly.type
_entity_poly.pdbx_seq_one_letter_code
_entity_poly.pdbx_strand_id
1 'polypeptide(L)'
;MRLALLLLALVWGGPLHAQEAIPLGDGRVLTALGTGVEEGANGLRTLVLETRAEFDPEPYGPVPSSAFGRIHQAICENVVRGNPGAVAAMDVQRFRLIQTFRPEEGAPVVHRSLFDLDGGDCLHVPALGPGVPAVVTLPGGRVVALRHLEAGDTPDELEMTLETATEGDARFSLSNQNIAFEACAVLAPRVLARRAEGGAPPPRAIRVSIENRRPGPPDARAIESYRFAVVDGACVTGLGPAIEAELREAFAP
;
A
#
# COMPACT_ATOMS: atom_id res chain seq x y z
N MET A 1 7.02 24.06 22.46
CA MET A 1 8.08 23.08 22.80
C MET A 1 8.75 22.66 21.50
N ARG A 2 10.03 23.00 21.32
CA ARG A 2 10.82 22.63 20.13
C ARG A 2 11.43 21.25 20.39
N LEU A 3 10.97 20.22 19.69
CA LEU A 3 11.59 18.90 19.71
C LEU A 3 12.88 18.95 18.88
N ALA A 4 14.00 18.57 19.50
CA ALA A 4 15.31 18.53 18.89
C ALA A 4 15.43 17.29 17.98
N LEU A 5 15.71 17.49 16.69
CA LEU A 5 16.22 16.43 15.81
C LEU A 5 17.63 16.08 16.26
N LEU A 6 17.82 14.89 16.83
CA LEU A 6 19.13 14.30 17.06
C LEU A 6 19.54 13.51 15.81
N LEU A 7 20.32 14.15 14.94
CA LEU A 7 21.05 13.50 13.86
C LEU A 7 22.27 12.77 14.45
N LEU A 8 22.10 11.50 14.81
CA LEU A 8 23.21 10.60 15.09
C LEU A 8 23.78 10.08 13.76
N ALA A 9 24.79 10.78 13.25
CA ALA A 9 25.67 10.27 12.20
C ALA A 9 26.61 9.22 12.82
N LEU A 10 26.15 7.98 12.91
CA LEU A 10 27.02 6.84 13.23
C LEU A 10 27.68 6.35 11.94
N VAL A 11 29.01 6.32 12.01
CA VAL A 11 29.98 6.07 10.96
C VAL A 11 29.67 4.78 10.21
N TRP A 12 29.20 4.92 8.97
CA TRP A 12 29.24 3.86 7.98
C TRP A 12 30.71 3.61 7.63
N GLY A 13 31.13 2.34 7.69
CA GLY A 13 32.35 1.90 7.03
C GLY A 13 32.17 2.03 5.51
N GLY A 14 32.46 3.22 5.00
CA GLY A 14 32.29 3.63 3.61
C GLY A 14 31.05 4.50 3.41
N PRO A 15 31.17 5.71 2.83
CA PRO A 15 30.00 6.40 2.30
C PRO A 15 29.40 5.51 1.20
N LEU A 16 28.09 5.29 1.21
CA LEU A 16 27.41 4.95 -0.04
C LEU A 16 27.71 6.12 -0.98
N HIS A 17 28.66 5.93 -1.88
CA HIS A 17 29.03 6.93 -2.86
C HIS A 17 27.81 7.27 -3.73
N ALA A 18 27.77 8.51 -4.21
CA ALA A 18 26.73 9.09 -5.04
C ALA A 18 26.04 8.11 -6.02
N GLN A 19 24.70 8.17 -6.06
CA GLN A 19 23.86 7.63 -7.14
C GLN A 19 24.12 6.16 -7.48
N GLU A 20 23.85 5.25 -6.54
CA GLU A 20 23.83 3.81 -6.85
C GLU A 20 22.62 3.49 -7.73
N ALA A 21 22.87 2.82 -8.86
CA ALA A 21 21.83 2.33 -9.76
C ALA A 21 21.30 0.98 -9.25
N ILE A 22 20.00 0.93 -8.94
CA ILE A 22 19.28 -0.27 -8.51
C ILE A 22 18.51 -0.80 -9.74
N PRO A 23 18.97 -1.90 -10.38
CA PRO A 23 18.24 -2.50 -11.50
C PRO A 23 16.97 -3.18 -11.01
N LEU A 24 15.86 -2.99 -11.72
CA LEU A 24 14.56 -3.59 -11.38
C LEU A 24 14.31 -4.94 -12.05
N GLY A 25 15.24 -5.41 -12.89
CA GLY A 25 15.17 -6.71 -13.58
C GLY A 25 14.38 -6.70 -14.90
N ASP A 26 13.66 -5.62 -15.19
CA ASP A 26 12.88 -5.41 -16.43
C ASP A 26 13.50 -4.35 -17.36
N GLY A 27 14.79 -4.05 -17.15
CA GLY A 27 15.52 -3.01 -17.86
C GLY A 27 15.35 -1.61 -17.29
N ARG A 28 14.44 -1.41 -16.32
CA ARG A 28 14.33 -0.15 -15.59
C ARG A 28 15.34 -0.06 -14.45
N VAL A 29 15.66 1.17 -14.06
CA VAL A 29 16.64 1.49 -13.01
C VAL A 29 16.09 2.56 -12.09
N LEU A 30 16.32 2.40 -10.79
CA LEU A 30 16.17 3.45 -9.79
C LEU A 30 17.54 3.97 -9.38
N THR A 31 17.68 5.27 -9.16
CA THR A 31 18.88 5.86 -8.56
C THR A 31 18.67 6.03 -7.07
N ALA A 32 19.49 5.40 -6.23
CA ALA A 32 19.50 5.66 -4.79
C ALA A 32 20.01 7.08 -4.51
N LEU A 33 19.22 7.86 -3.77
CA LEU A 33 19.55 9.23 -3.37
C LEU A 33 20.11 9.30 -1.96
N GLY A 34 19.67 8.41 -1.08
CA GLY A 34 20.15 8.34 0.30
C GLY A 34 19.37 7.33 1.15
N THR A 35 19.92 7.04 2.32
CA THR A 35 19.32 6.19 3.34
C THR A 35 19.28 6.91 4.69
N GLY A 36 18.29 6.57 5.52
CA GLY A 36 18.15 7.13 6.86
C GLY A 36 17.29 6.26 7.76
N VAL A 37 17.27 6.55 9.06
CA VAL A 37 16.36 5.90 10.01
C VAL A 37 15.46 6.96 10.62
N GLU A 38 14.15 6.73 10.52
CA GLU A 38 13.13 7.55 11.16
C GLU A 38 12.54 6.82 12.37
N GLU A 39 12.30 7.55 13.45
CA GLU A 39 11.58 7.04 14.61
C GLU A 39 10.15 7.60 14.61
N GLY A 40 9.16 6.72 14.54
CA GLY A 40 7.74 7.08 14.61
C GLY A 40 7.31 7.43 16.03
N ALA A 41 6.19 8.16 16.16
CA ALA A 41 5.62 8.53 17.47
C ALA A 41 5.23 7.32 18.35
N ASN A 42 5.11 6.13 17.76
CA ASN A 42 4.86 4.86 18.44
C ASN A 42 6.15 4.09 18.78
N GLY A 43 7.33 4.71 18.63
CA GLY A 43 8.63 4.09 18.88
C GLY A 43 9.11 3.13 17.78
N LEU A 44 8.34 2.95 16.69
CA LEU A 44 8.77 2.11 15.58
C LEU A 44 9.87 2.82 14.77
N ARG A 45 10.99 2.13 14.58
CA ARG A 45 12.12 2.60 13.78
C ARG A 45 11.99 2.07 12.36
N THR A 46 12.05 2.99 11.41
CA THR A 46 11.85 2.73 9.98
C THR A 46 13.13 3.09 9.22
N LEU A 47 13.74 2.12 8.54
CA LEU A 47 14.80 2.38 7.56
C LEU A 47 14.15 2.97 6.30
N VAL A 48 14.60 4.13 5.89
CA VAL A 48 14.11 4.85 4.71
C VAL A 48 15.16 4.77 3.61
N LEU A 49 14.75 4.39 2.41
CA LEU A 49 15.53 4.48 1.19
C LEU A 49 14.84 5.46 0.24
N GLU A 50 15.53 6.54 -0.09
CA GLU A 50 15.08 7.51 -1.09
C GLU A 50 15.67 7.17 -2.45
N THR A 51 14.81 7.15 -3.48
CA THR A 51 15.19 6.83 -4.85
C THR A 51 14.58 7.79 -5.86
N ARG A 52 15.23 7.92 -7.02
CA ARG A 52 14.71 8.61 -8.20
C ARG A 52 14.47 7.59 -9.32
N ALA A 53 13.30 7.66 -9.94
CA ALA A 53 12.99 6.89 -11.15
C ALA A 53 13.24 7.72 -12.40
N GLU A 54 13.77 7.09 -13.45
CA GLU A 54 13.93 7.69 -14.78
C GLU A 54 12.78 7.33 -15.74
N PHE A 55 11.72 6.73 -15.20
CA PHE A 55 10.56 6.27 -15.94
C PHE A 55 9.28 6.71 -15.22
N ASP A 56 8.22 6.91 -15.99
CA ASP A 56 6.90 7.23 -15.46
C ASP A 56 6.43 6.07 -14.56
N PRO A 57 6.26 6.29 -13.25
CA PRO A 57 5.68 5.27 -12.41
C PRO A 57 4.24 5.07 -12.90
N GLU A 58 3.80 3.82 -12.96
CA GLU A 58 2.52 3.42 -13.57
C GLU A 58 1.34 4.38 -13.30
N PRO A 59 0.32 4.47 -14.19
CA PRO A 59 -0.72 5.50 -14.20
C PRO A 59 -1.73 5.44 -13.03
N TYR A 60 -1.36 4.84 -11.90
CA TYR A 60 -2.22 4.56 -10.76
C TYR A 60 -2.16 5.64 -9.67
N GLY A 61 -1.43 6.74 -9.87
CA GLY A 61 -1.28 7.82 -8.89
C GLY A 61 -0.40 7.43 -7.69
N PRO A 62 -0.43 8.14 -6.55
CA PRO A 62 0.54 7.99 -5.44
C PRO A 62 0.52 6.62 -4.74
N VAL A 63 -0.40 5.74 -5.11
CA VAL A 63 -0.48 4.37 -4.61
C VAL A 63 0.11 3.45 -5.68
N PRO A 64 1.30 2.88 -5.44
CA PRO A 64 1.90 1.94 -6.39
C PRO A 64 0.99 0.71 -6.56
N SER A 65 0.91 0.16 -7.77
CA SER A 65 0.29 -1.16 -7.95
C SER A 65 1.03 -2.20 -7.12
N SER A 66 0.41 -3.31 -6.73
CA SER A 66 1.19 -4.34 -6.03
C SER A 66 2.17 -5.08 -6.94
N ALA A 67 2.06 -5.01 -8.27
CA ALA A 67 3.15 -5.43 -9.16
C ALA A 67 4.40 -4.57 -8.90
N PHE A 68 4.22 -3.26 -8.81
CA PHE A 68 5.27 -2.32 -8.45
C PHE A 68 5.71 -2.47 -6.98
N GLY A 69 4.76 -2.76 -6.08
CA GLY A 69 5.01 -3.11 -4.68
C GLY A 69 5.86 -4.38 -4.51
N ARG A 70 5.69 -5.40 -5.35
CA ARG A 70 6.53 -6.62 -5.39
C ARG A 70 7.95 -6.32 -5.84
N ILE A 71 8.12 -5.43 -6.83
CA ILE A 71 9.45 -4.93 -7.23
C ILE A 71 10.10 -4.21 -6.05
N HIS A 72 9.36 -3.33 -5.37
CA HIS A 72 9.84 -2.64 -4.18
C HIS A 72 10.13 -3.59 -3.01
N GLN A 73 9.37 -4.69 -2.88
CA GLN A 73 9.61 -5.73 -1.88
C GLN A 73 10.96 -6.40 -2.11
N ALA A 74 11.29 -6.75 -3.36
CA ALA A 74 12.59 -7.31 -3.69
C ALA A 74 13.74 -6.35 -3.34
N ILE A 75 13.55 -5.03 -3.53
CA ILE A 75 14.52 -4.02 -3.09
C ILE A 75 14.68 -4.05 -1.56
N CYS A 76 13.56 -4.08 -0.82
CA CYS A 76 13.60 -4.20 0.63
C CYS A 76 14.35 -5.46 1.08
N GLU A 77 14.01 -6.62 0.50
CA GLU A 77 14.63 -7.90 0.83
C GLU A 77 16.13 -7.87 0.54
N ASN A 78 16.56 -7.29 -0.58
CA ASN A 78 17.97 -7.15 -0.92
C ASN A 78 18.71 -6.24 0.08
N VAL A 79 18.11 -5.12 0.47
CA VAL A 79 18.72 -4.20 1.45
C VAL A 79 18.82 -4.87 2.83
N VAL A 80 17.76 -5.53 3.28
CA VAL A 80 17.67 -6.15 4.61
C VAL A 80 18.55 -7.40 4.69
N ARG A 81 18.43 -8.34 3.74
CA ARG A 81 19.23 -9.58 3.70
C ARG A 81 20.69 -9.31 3.36
N GLY A 82 20.99 -8.25 2.62
CA GLY A 82 22.36 -7.81 2.35
C GLY A 82 23.05 -7.21 3.59
N ASN A 83 22.28 -6.73 4.58
CA ASN A 83 22.81 -5.98 5.72
C ASN A 83 22.22 -6.41 7.08
N PRO A 84 22.16 -7.72 7.41
CA PRO A 84 21.40 -8.19 8.58
C PRO A 84 21.96 -7.65 9.91
N GLY A 85 23.29 -7.51 10.02
CA GLY A 85 23.93 -6.95 11.21
C GLY A 85 23.60 -5.47 11.43
N ALA A 86 23.49 -4.69 10.35
CA ALA A 86 23.15 -3.27 10.43
C ALA A 86 21.68 -3.08 10.80
N VAL A 87 20.76 -3.84 10.19
CA VAL A 87 19.32 -3.80 10.50
C VAL A 87 19.08 -4.16 11.97
N ALA A 88 19.71 -5.23 12.47
CA ALA A 88 19.60 -5.65 13.86
C ALA A 88 20.20 -4.62 14.84
N ALA A 89 21.39 -4.07 14.53
CA ALA A 89 22.04 -3.08 15.39
C ALA A 89 21.25 -1.76 15.48
N MET A 90 20.49 -1.42 14.44
CA MET A 90 19.66 -0.22 14.39
C MET A 90 18.25 -0.44 14.96
N ASP A 91 17.92 -1.65 15.42
CA ASP A 91 16.58 -2.04 15.90
C ASP A 91 15.47 -1.54 14.96
N VAL A 92 15.64 -1.78 13.66
CA VAL A 92 14.67 -1.35 12.64
C VAL A 92 13.60 -2.42 12.50
N GLN A 93 12.33 -2.04 12.64
CA GLN A 93 11.18 -2.94 12.45
C GLN A 93 10.46 -2.71 11.11
N ARG A 94 10.78 -1.63 10.40
CA ARG A 94 10.12 -1.26 9.14
C ARG A 94 11.10 -0.79 8.08
N PHE A 95 10.72 -0.99 6.83
CA PHE A 95 11.40 -0.40 5.68
C PHE A 95 10.44 0.47 4.89
N ARG A 96 10.88 1.65 4.46
CA ARG A 96 10.13 2.54 3.58
C ARG A 96 10.97 2.87 2.37
N LEU A 97 10.41 2.61 1.19
CA LEU A 97 10.95 3.10 -0.07
C LEU A 97 10.18 4.35 -0.48
N ILE A 98 10.90 5.45 -0.71
CA ILE A 98 10.36 6.68 -1.30
C ILE A 98 10.94 6.78 -2.70
N GLN A 99 10.08 6.68 -3.71
CA GLN A 99 10.45 6.81 -5.11
C GLN A 99 9.90 8.12 -5.65
N THR A 100 10.78 8.94 -6.23
CA THR A 100 10.40 10.20 -6.88
C THR A 100 10.63 10.10 -8.38
N PHE A 101 9.60 10.35 -9.17
CA PHE A 101 9.70 10.59 -10.60
C PHE A 101 9.47 12.06 -10.91
N ARG A 102 10.23 12.61 -11.85
CA ARG A 102 10.02 13.96 -12.37
C ARG A 102 9.71 13.86 -13.86
N PRO A 103 8.45 14.06 -14.28
CA PRO A 103 8.16 14.14 -15.70
C PRO A 103 8.84 15.37 -16.32
N GLU A 104 9.02 15.37 -17.64
CA GLU A 104 9.54 16.54 -18.37
C GLU A 104 8.64 17.76 -18.20
N GLU A 105 7.33 17.54 -18.16
CA GLU A 105 6.32 18.54 -17.87
C GLU A 105 5.44 18.08 -16.70
N GLY A 106 5.20 18.95 -15.72
CA GLY A 106 4.32 18.69 -14.58
C GLY A 106 5.02 18.60 -13.23
N ALA A 107 4.27 18.22 -12.20
CA ALA A 107 4.76 18.11 -10.83
C ALA A 107 5.46 16.74 -10.60
N PRO A 108 6.43 16.65 -9.67
CA PRO A 108 7.01 15.38 -9.28
C PRO A 108 5.95 14.40 -8.75
N VAL A 109 6.05 13.14 -9.18
CA VAL A 109 5.24 12.03 -8.67
C VAL A 109 6.04 11.31 -7.58
N VAL A 110 5.43 11.12 -6.40
CA VAL A 110 6.10 10.49 -5.25
C VAL A 110 5.33 9.25 -4.80
N HIS A 111 5.97 8.10 -4.91
CA HIS A 111 5.45 6.81 -4.44
C HIS A 111 6.12 6.44 -3.11
N ARG A 112 5.31 5.95 -2.17
CA ARG A 112 5.78 5.48 -0.88
C ARG A 112 5.32 4.04 -0.67
N SER A 113 6.28 3.12 -0.59
CA SER A 113 6.02 1.73 -0.20
C SER A 113 6.54 1.50 1.21
N LEU A 114 5.73 0.85 2.03
CA LEU A 114 6.07 0.52 3.41
C LEU A 114 6.10 -1.00 3.56
N PHE A 115 7.01 -1.50 4.37
CA PHE A 115 7.17 -2.92 4.65
C PHE A 115 7.42 -3.11 6.15
N ASP A 116 6.76 -4.09 6.75
CA ASP A 116 7.13 -4.62 8.06
C ASP A 116 8.27 -5.63 7.87
N LEU A 117 9.24 -5.62 8.79
CA LEU A 117 10.37 -6.54 8.77
C LEU A 117 10.09 -7.69 9.74
N ASP A 118 10.07 -8.92 9.22
CA ASP A 118 9.89 -10.13 10.02
C ASP A 118 10.96 -11.16 9.64
N GLY A 119 11.92 -11.41 10.54
CA GLY A 119 12.94 -12.44 10.31
C GLY A 119 13.85 -12.25 9.08
N GLY A 120 13.86 -11.06 8.47
CA GLY A 120 14.56 -10.77 7.22
C GLY A 120 13.67 -10.82 5.97
N ASP A 121 12.40 -11.18 6.13
CA ASP A 121 11.38 -11.01 5.10
C ASP A 121 10.75 -9.61 5.19
N CYS A 122 10.45 -9.06 4.02
CA CYS A 122 9.79 -7.77 3.89
C CYS A 122 8.32 -7.98 3.55
N LEU A 123 7.44 -7.72 4.50
CA LEU A 123 6.01 -7.85 4.31
C LEU A 123 5.45 -6.50 3.88
N HIS A 124 5.01 -6.38 2.63
CA HIS A 124 4.41 -5.13 2.13
C HIS A 124 3.21 -4.73 2.99
N VAL A 125 3.26 -3.50 3.50
CA VAL A 125 2.20 -2.81 4.22
C VAL A 125 1.58 -1.82 3.25
N PRO A 126 0.43 -2.13 2.65
CA PRO A 126 -0.19 -1.26 1.66
C PRO A 126 -0.63 0.02 2.36
N ALA A 127 0.01 1.13 2.03
CA ALA A 127 -0.42 2.44 2.45
C ALA A 127 -1.14 3.11 1.28
N LEU A 128 -2.40 3.51 1.49
CA LEU A 128 -3.16 4.32 0.53
C LEU A 128 -2.73 5.81 0.54
N GLY A 129 -1.46 6.07 0.86
CA GLY A 129 -0.90 7.40 1.14
C GLY A 129 -1.00 7.82 2.61
N PRO A 130 -0.51 9.02 2.96
CA PRO A 130 -0.59 9.56 4.31
C PRO A 130 -2.07 9.72 4.73
N GLY A 131 -2.46 9.10 5.84
CA GLY A 131 -3.78 9.28 6.45
C GLY A 131 -4.90 8.37 5.95
N VAL A 132 -4.64 7.40 5.08
CA VAL A 132 -5.62 6.34 4.78
C VAL A 132 -5.10 5.03 5.40
N PRO A 133 -5.73 4.55 6.49
CA PRO A 133 -5.28 3.35 7.17
C PRO A 133 -5.29 2.14 6.23
N ALA A 134 -4.20 1.38 6.24
CA ALA A 134 -4.16 0.04 5.64
C ALA A 134 -5.19 -0.88 6.29
N VAL A 135 -5.48 -0.66 7.58
CA VAL A 135 -6.42 -1.43 8.40
C VAL A 135 -7.60 -0.55 8.78
N VAL A 136 -8.80 -0.97 8.42
CA VAL A 136 -10.05 -0.23 8.65
C VAL A 136 -11.06 -1.14 9.32
N THR A 137 -11.78 -0.63 10.31
CA THR A 137 -12.99 -1.28 10.84
C THR A 137 -14.17 -0.85 9.97
N LEU A 138 -14.86 -1.81 9.36
CA LEU A 138 -16.05 -1.57 8.53
C LEU A 138 -17.32 -1.40 9.40
N PRO A 139 -18.42 -0.81 8.88
CA PRO A 139 -19.70 -0.63 9.58
C PRO A 139 -20.22 -1.85 10.36
N GLY A 140 -20.06 -3.06 9.81
CA GLY A 140 -20.42 -4.31 10.47
C GLY A 140 -19.47 -4.72 11.61
N GLY A 141 -18.56 -3.84 12.04
CA GLY A 141 -17.57 -4.09 13.09
C GLY A 141 -16.39 -4.97 12.66
N ARG A 142 -16.26 -5.26 11.37
CA ARG A 142 -15.22 -6.15 10.83
C ARG A 142 -13.94 -5.37 10.55
N VAL A 143 -12.81 -5.83 11.10
CA VAL A 143 -11.51 -5.28 10.78
C VAL A 143 -10.97 -5.93 9.49
N VAL A 144 -10.71 -5.10 8.49
CA VAL A 144 -10.10 -5.50 7.22
C VAL A 144 -8.80 -4.76 6.98
N ALA A 145 -7.84 -5.44 6.37
CA ALA A 145 -6.59 -4.86 5.90
C ALA A 145 -6.61 -4.83 4.38
N LEU A 146 -6.43 -3.66 3.76
CA LEU A 146 -6.10 -3.58 2.34
C LEU A 146 -4.75 -4.26 2.12
N ARG A 147 -4.72 -5.24 1.23
CA ARG A 147 -3.55 -6.00 0.79
C ARG A 147 -3.01 -5.54 -0.55
N HIS A 148 -3.89 -5.33 -1.51
CA HIS A 148 -3.52 -5.02 -2.88
C HIS A 148 -4.42 -3.94 -3.45
N LEU A 149 -3.82 -3.08 -4.27
CA LEU A 149 -4.54 -2.17 -5.14
C LEU A 149 -3.92 -2.28 -6.54
N GLU A 150 -4.65 -2.82 -7.51
CA GLU A 150 -4.12 -3.12 -8.85
C GLU A 150 -5.14 -2.74 -9.94
N ALA A 151 -4.74 -2.75 -11.21
CA ALA A 151 -5.71 -2.83 -12.29
C ALA A 151 -6.45 -4.17 -12.21
N GLY A 152 -7.77 -4.15 -12.42
CA GLY A 152 -8.54 -5.37 -12.57
C GLY A 152 -8.31 -6.02 -13.94
N ASP A 153 -8.85 -7.22 -14.13
CA ASP A 153 -8.72 -7.96 -15.39
C ASP A 153 -9.40 -7.28 -16.59
N THR A 154 -10.25 -6.28 -16.35
CA THR A 154 -10.94 -5.54 -17.41
C THR A 154 -10.41 -4.11 -17.52
N PRO A 155 -10.37 -3.52 -18.74
CA PRO A 155 -10.00 -2.13 -18.91
C PRO A 155 -10.81 -1.20 -18.01
N ASP A 156 -10.14 -0.18 -17.47
CA ASP A 156 -10.70 0.81 -16.55
C ASP A 156 -11.30 0.20 -15.25
N GLU A 157 -10.87 -0.98 -14.84
CA GLU A 157 -11.23 -1.57 -13.54
C GLU A 157 -10.07 -1.43 -12.55
N LEU A 158 -10.42 -1.18 -11.29
CA LEU A 158 -9.49 -1.16 -10.17
C LEU A 158 -9.83 -2.32 -9.23
N GLU A 159 -8.85 -3.15 -8.89
CA GLU A 159 -9.00 -4.23 -7.92
C GLU A 159 -8.44 -3.82 -6.55
N MET A 160 -9.26 -3.99 -5.52
CA MET A 160 -8.92 -3.83 -4.11
C MET A 160 -8.99 -5.20 -3.43
N THR A 161 -7.84 -5.75 -3.02
CA THR A 161 -7.80 -7.00 -2.25
C THR A 161 -7.74 -6.71 -0.76
N LEU A 162 -8.65 -7.30 0.01
CA LEU A 162 -8.78 -7.15 1.45
C LEU A 162 -8.48 -8.48 2.15
N GLU A 163 -7.72 -8.44 3.22
CA GLU A 163 -7.59 -9.54 4.18
C GLU A 163 -8.44 -9.24 5.42
N THR A 164 -9.11 -10.26 5.96
CA THR A 164 -9.89 -10.11 7.20
C THR A 164 -9.04 -10.56 8.40
N ALA A 165 -9.13 -9.84 9.53
CA ALA A 165 -8.30 -10.11 10.72
C ALA A 165 -8.67 -11.41 11.47
N THR A 166 -9.88 -11.93 11.25
CA THR A 166 -10.34 -13.20 11.83
C THR A 166 -10.01 -14.37 10.92
N GLU A 167 -9.34 -15.41 11.46
CA GLU A 167 -9.35 -16.76 10.86
C GLU A 167 -10.82 -17.21 10.71
N GLY A 168 -11.37 -17.00 9.53
CA GLY A 168 -12.75 -17.32 9.21
C GLY A 168 -12.84 -18.73 8.67
N ASP A 169 -13.59 -19.58 9.36
CA ASP A 169 -14.12 -20.82 8.80
C ASP A 169 -14.78 -20.47 7.44
N ALA A 170 -14.35 -21.11 6.36
CA ALA A 170 -14.56 -20.70 4.95
C ALA A 170 -16.04 -20.79 4.46
N ARG A 171 -17.02 -20.66 5.36
CA ARG A 171 -18.45 -20.92 5.17
C ARG A 171 -19.33 -19.67 5.04
N PHE A 172 -18.78 -18.47 4.94
CA PHE A 172 -19.59 -17.23 4.99
C PHE A 172 -19.52 -16.36 3.70
N SER A 173 -20.15 -16.80 2.61
CA SER A 173 -20.33 -15.94 1.41
C SER A 173 -21.15 -14.67 1.72
N LEU A 174 -22.15 -14.76 2.59
CA LEU A 174 -22.93 -13.60 3.04
C LEU A 174 -22.11 -12.61 3.87
N SER A 175 -21.11 -13.06 4.63
CA SER A 175 -20.22 -12.15 5.39
C SER A 175 -19.28 -11.41 4.44
N ASN A 176 -18.79 -12.09 3.41
CA ASN A 176 -17.89 -11.49 2.43
C ASN A 176 -18.60 -10.49 1.53
N GLN A 177 -19.84 -10.79 1.13
CA GLN A 177 -20.64 -9.85 0.36
C GLN A 177 -20.88 -8.55 1.12
N ASN A 178 -21.20 -8.64 2.42
CA ASN A 178 -21.35 -7.46 3.28
C ASN A 178 -20.05 -6.68 3.42
N ILE A 179 -18.92 -7.36 3.64
CA ILE A 179 -17.58 -6.74 3.66
C ILE A 179 -17.33 -5.98 2.35
N ALA A 180 -17.66 -6.57 1.20
CA ALA A 180 -17.45 -5.94 -0.09
C ALA A 180 -18.33 -4.71 -0.31
N PHE A 181 -19.62 -4.78 0.07
CA PHE A 181 -20.52 -3.63 0.03
C PHE A 181 -20.03 -2.49 0.93
N GLU A 182 -19.66 -2.82 2.16
CA GLU A 182 -19.15 -1.87 3.13
C GLU A 182 -17.84 -1.24 2.63
N ALA A 183 -16.90 -2.03 2.12
CA ALA A 183 -15.66 -1.53 1.54
C ALA A 183 -15.90 -0.64 0.30
N CYS A 184 -16.85 -0.98 -0.57
CA CYS A 184 -17.27 -0.10 -1.66
C CYS A 184 -17.85 1.22 -1.13
N ALA A 185 -18.64 1.20 -0.06
CA ALA A 185 -19.22 2.41 0.51
C ALA A 185 -18.19 3.31 1.21
N VAL A 186 -17.20 2.74 1.92
CA VAL A 186 -16.34 3.50 2.85
C VAL A 186 -14.87 3.58 2.44
N LEU A 187 -14.31 2.51 1.88
CA LEU A 187 -12.88 2.45 1.55
C LEU A 187 -12.63 2.92 0.11
N ALA A 188 -13.46 2.48 -0.84
CA ALA A 188 -13.32 2.86 -2.25
C ALA A 188 -13.36 4.38 -2.49
N PRO A 189 -14.22 5.20 -1.85
CA PRO A 189 -14.17 6.65 -2.03
C PRO A 189 -12.83 7.27 -1.63
N ARG A 190 -12.19 6.74 -0.56
CA ARG A 190 -10.87 7.20 -0.11
C ARG A 190 -9.79 6.86 -1.13
N VAL A 191 -9.85 5.64 -1.68
CA VAL A 191 -8.96 5.20 -2.77
C VAL A 191 -9.14 6.07 -4.01
N LEU A 192 -10.38 6.29 -4.45
CA LEU A 192 -10.72 7.09 -5.62
C LEU A 192 -10.28 8.55 -5.48
N ALA A 193 -10.51 9.16 -4.31
CA ALA A 193 -10.06 10.53 -4.03
C ALA A 193 -8.53 10.66 -4.13
N ARG A 194 -7.77 9.72 -3.56
CA ARG A 194 -6.29 9.72 -3.64
C ARG A 194 -5.77 9.52 -5.05
N ARG A 195 -6.44 8.68 -5.85
CA ARG A 195 -6.12 8.50 -7.27
C ARG A 195 -6.35 9.79 -8.06
N ALA A 196 -7.48 10.46 -7.81
CA ALA A 196 -7.80 11.73 -8.45
C ALA A 196 -6.79 12.83 -8.10
N GLU A 197 -6.35 12.93 -6.84
CA GLU A 197 -5.26 13.84 -6.42
C GLU A 197 -3.95 13.55 -7.18
N GLY A 198 -3.69 12.29 -7.49
CA GLY A 198 -2.55 11.84 -8.30
C GLY A 198 -2.70 12.07 -9.80
N GLY A 199 -3.81 12.65 -10.27
CA GLY A 199 -4.10 12.84 -11.69
C GLY A 199 -4.49 11.57 -12.44
N ALA A 200 -4.74 10.45 -11.74
CA ALA A 200 -5.16 9.22 -12.39
C ALA A 200 -6.63 9.33 -12.85
N PRO A 201 -6.98 8.84 -14.05
CA PRO A 201 -8.36 8.83 -14.50
C PRO A 201 -9.23 7.95 -13.59
N PRO A 202 -10.52 8.31 -13.41
CA PRO A 202 -11.43 7.51 -12.60
C PRO A 202 -11.67 6.15 -13.28
N PRO A 203 -11.58 5.03 -12.55
CA PRO A 203 -11.97 3.73 -13.10
C PRO A 203 -13.49 3.71 -13.34
N ARG A 204 -13.94 2.83 -14.23
CA ARG A 204 -15.36 2.55 -14.50
C ARG A 204 -15.94 1.53 -13.52
N ALA A 205 -15.09 0.72 -12.89
CA ALA A 205 -15.50 -0.28 -11.93
C ALA A 205 -14.45 -0.47 -10.84
N ILE A 206 -14.91 -0.88 -9.65
CA ILE A 206 -14.06 -1.36 -8.58
C ILE A 206 -14.43 -2.81 -8.30
N ARG A 207 -13.43 -3.67 -8.30
CA ARG A 207 -13.51 -5.05 -7.84
C ARG A 207 -12.99 -5.12 -6.42
N VAL A 208 -13.79 -5.57 -5.47
CA VAL A 208 -13.36 -5.86 -4.10
C VAL A 208 -13.17 -7.36 -3.98
N SER A 209 -11.91 -7.78 -3.79
CA SER A 209 -11.51 -9.16 -3.60
C SER A 209 -11.24 -9.41 -2.12
N ILE A 210 -11.82 -10.45 -1.53
CA ILE A 210 -11.64 -10.80 -0.13
C ILE A 210 -10.82 -12.07 -0.06
N GLU A 211 -9.63 -11.94 0.52
CA GLU A 211 -8.72 -13.03 0.77
C GLU A 211 -9.01 -13.66 2.14
N ASN A 212 -9.51 -14.90 2.10
CA ASN A 212 -9.72 -15.69 3.30
C ASN A 212 -8.49 -16.54 3.58
N ARG A 213 -7.89 -16.39 4.78
CA ARG A 213 -6.93 -17.39 5.28
C ARG A 213 -7.67 -18.70 5.52
N ARG A 214 -7.27 -19.79 4.86
CA ARG A 214 -7.70 -21.14 5.22
C ARG A 214 -6.65 -21.82 6.09
N PRO A 215 -7.06 -22.63 7.07
CA PRO A 215 -6.15 -23.59 7.70
C PRO A 215 -5.62 -24.57 6.63
N GLY A 216 -4.29 -24.65 6.44
CA GLY A 216 -3.67 -25.51 5.43
C GLY A 216 -2.35 -24.95 4.88
N PRO A 217 -1.78 -25.55 3.82
CA PRO A 217 -0.59 -25.04 3.14
C PRO A 217 -0.77 -23.56 2.70
N PRO A 218 0.31 -22.75 2.62
CA PRO A 218 0.28 -21.30 2.35
C PRO A 218 -0.51 -20.85 1.10
N ASP A 219 -0.71 -21.79 0.19
CA ASP A 219 -1.32 -21.72 -1.13
C ASP A 219 -2.83 -22.01 -1.15
N ALA A 220 -3.43 -22.38 -0.01
CA ALA A 220 -4.88 -22.59 0.12
C ALA A 220 -5.67 -21.27 0.36
N ARG A 221 -5.32 -20.18 -0.31
CA ARG A 221 -6.05 -18.90 -0.21
C ARG A 221 -7.31 -18.96 -1.08
N ALA A 222 -8.47 -18.70 -0.48
CA ALA A 222 -9.72 -18.54 -1.24
C ALA A 222 -10.02 -17.06 -1.40
N ILE A 223 -10.04 -16.61 -2.64
CA ILE A 223 -10.38 -15.25 -3.02
C ILE A 223 -11.81 -15.24 -3.53
N GLU A 224 -12.64 -14.37 -2.96
CA GLU A 224 -13.99 -14.10 -3.45
C GLU A 224 -14.08 -12.63 -3.86
N SER A 225 -14.55 -12.39 -5.09
CA SER A 225 -14.51 -11.05 -5.69
C SER A 225 -15.90 -10.53 -6.03
N TYR A 226 -16.12 -9.25 -5.75
CA TYR A 226 -17.37 -8.54 -5.97
C TYR A 226 -17.10 -7.29 -6.81
N ARG A 227 -17.90 -7.06 -7.85
CA ARG A 227 -17.70 -5.94 -8.78
C ARG A 227 -18.76 -4.88 -8.58
N PHE A 228 -18.32 -3.63 -8.46
CA PHE A 228 -19.14 -2.45 -8.29
C PHE A 228 -18.88 -1.46 -9.42
N ALA A 229 -19.94 -0.80 -9.89
CA ALA A 229 -19.78 0.28 -10.86
C ALA A 229 -19.23 1.53 -10.18
N VAL A 230 -18.50 2.35 -10.94
CA VAL A 230 -18.14 3.70 -10.52
C VAL A 230 -18.93 4.69 -11.36
N VAL A 231 -19.70 5.54 -10.69
CA VAL A 231 -20.53 6.59 -11.31
C VAL A 231 -20.19 7.90 -10.60
N ASP A 232 -19.88 8.94 -11.38
CA ASP A 232 -19.51 10.26 -10.87
C ASP A 232 -18.40 10.24 -9.80
N GLY A 233 -17.43 9.33 -9.96
CA GLY A 233 -16.30 9.17 -9.04
C GLY A 233 -16.64 8.47 -7.71
N ALA A 234 -17.83 7.88 -7.59
CA ALA A 234 -18.26 7.12 -6.42
C ALA A 234 -18.48 5.64 -6.74
N CYS A 235 -18.08 4.76 -5.83
CA CYS A 235 -18.41 3.33 -5.91
C CYS A 235 -19.90 3.14 -5.60
N VAL A 236 -20.63 2.52 -6.52
CA VAL A 236 -22.07 2.31 -6.43
C VAL A 236 -22.33 0.89 -5.95
N THR A 237 -22.92 0.79 -4.76
CA THR A 237 -23.25 -0.51 -4.15
C THR A 237 -24.51 -1.13 -4.77
N GLY A 238 -25.38 -0.32 -5.37
CA GLY A 238 -26.72 -0.75 -5.79
C GLY A 238 -27.70 -0.89 -4.62
N LEU A 239 -27.28 -0.52 -3.40
CA LEU A 239 -28.16 -0.36 -2.25
C LEU A 239 -28.97 0.94 -2.41
N GLY A 240 -30.15 1.00 -1.79
CA GLY A 240 -30.99 2.20 -1.84
C GLY A 240 -30.28 3.43 -1.25
N PRO A 241 -30.56 4.66 -1.72
CA PRO A 241 -29.83 5.87 -1.32
C PRO A 241 -29.77 6.12 0.19
N ALA A 242 -30.82 5.74 0.93
CA ALA A 242 -30.87 5.87 2.39
C ALA A 242 -29.84 4.98 3.10
N ILE A 243 -29.65 3.75 2.62
CA ILE A 243 -28.68 2.80 3.19
C ILE A 243 -27.25 3.26 2.87
N GLU A 244 -27.01 3.72 1.64
CA GLU A 244 -25.70 4.27 1.28
C GLU A 244 -25.36 5.54 2.10
N ALA A 245 -26.35 6.38 2.38
CA ALA A 245 -26.15 7.57 3.22
C ALA A 245 -25.79 7.19 4.66
N GLU A 246 -26.51 6.22 5.25
CA GLU A 246 -26.23 5.73 6.61
C GLU A 246 -24.82 5.13 6.73
N LEU A 247 -24.40 4.32 5.75
CA LEU A 247 -23.05 3.75 5.71
C LEU A 247 -21.96 4.82 5.60
N ARG A 248 -22.20 5.89 4.83
CA ARG A 248 -21.25 7.01 4.69
C ARG A 248 -21.21 7.89 5.93
N GLU A 249 -22.35 8.18 6.54
CA GLU A 249 -22.46 9.02 7.76
C GLU A 249 -21.75 8.37 8.95
N ALA A 250 -21.87 7.04 9.11
CA ALA A 250 -21.17 6.29 10.14
C ALA A 250 -19.62 6.39 10.04
N PHE A 251 -19.08 6.87 8.92
CA PHE A 251 -17.64 6.90 8.61
C PHE A 251 -17.12 8.24 8.10
N ALA A 252 -17.91 9.33 8.25
CA ALA A 252 -17.39 10.68 8.11
C ALA A 252 -16.25 10.90 9.14
N PRO A 253 -15.10 11.44 8.73
CA PRO A 253 -13.93 11.58 9.60
C PRO A 253 -14.17 12.48 10.82
#